data_AF-A0A7R6XXU9-F1
#
_entry.id   AF-A0A7R6XXU9-F1
#
_cell.length_a   1.000
_cell.length_b   1.000
_cell.length_c   1.000
_cell.angle_alpha   90.00
_cell.angle_beta   90.00
_cell.angle_gamma   90.00
#
_symmetry.space_group_name_H-M   'P 1'
#
loop_
_entity.id
_entity.type
_entity.pdbx_description
1 polymer ?
#
loop_
_entity_poly.entity_id
_entity_poly.type
_entity_poly.pdbx_seq_one_letter_code
_entity_poly.pdbx_strand_id
1 'polypeptide(L)'
;MCARHDFNNALEVTQNWISDLMWRLGWDDRERVYQALIATLHALRDCLDCEHAVYMGARLPALLRGFYYEGWNPDGRAKVRNRNSFLERIHSGVQRDPAVDPEVVARLVLGQFIDRLTTAEVERAKAATPRMLHNLWPGSGLPTVSAGCAGSRSSAMARSPRAVSSTKA
;
A
#
# COMPACT_ATOMS: atom_id res chain seq x y z
N MET A 1 -24.32 -20.00 2.81
CA MET A 1 -22.90 -19.63 3.02
C MET A 1 -22.36 -20.45 4.18
N CYS A 2 -21.19 -21.06 4.04
CA CYS A 2 -20.59 -21.90 5.08
C CYS A 2 -19.45 -21.11 5.73
N ALA A 3 -19.54 -20.86 7.04
CA ALA A 3 -18.66 -19.94 7.76
C ALA A 3 -17.15 -20.18 7.49
N ARG A 4 -16.71 -21.44 7.38
CA ARG A 4 -15.31 -21.79 7.06
C ARG A 4 -14.84 -21.19 5.73
N HIS A 5 -15.69 -21.24 4.70
CA HIS A 5 -15.36 -20.68 3.39
C HIS A 5 -15.31 -19.14 3.45
N ASP A 6 -16.22 -18.52 4.20
CA ASP A 6 -16.29 -17.07 4.35
C ASP A 6 -15.05 -16.51 5.08
N PHE A 7 -14.59 -17.19 6.14
CA PHE A 7 -13.37 -16.81 6.85
C PHE A 7 -12.11 -16.97 6.00
N ASN A 8 -11.97 -18.11 5.31
CA ASN A 8 -10.82 -18.36 4.44
C ASN A 8 -10.76 -17.34 3.30
N ASN A 9 -11.90 -17.03 2.68
CA ASN A 9 -12.00 -16.01 1.65
C ASN A 9 -11.63 -14.61 2.20
N ALA A 10 -12.12 -14.23 3.38
CA ALA A 10 -11.77 -12.94 3.99
C ALA A 10 -10.26 -12.81 4.27
N LEU A 11 -9.62 -13.89 4.70
CA LEU A 11 -8.18 -13.96 4.90
C LEU A 11 -7.43 -13.83 3.57
N GLU A 12 -7.80 -14.61 2.56
CA GLU A 12 -7.17 -14.60 1.24
C GLU A 12 -7.25 -13.22 0.58
N VAL A 13 -8.44 -12.61 0.56
CA VAL A 13 -8.63 -11.27 0.01
C VAL A 13 -7.76 -10.24 0.75
N THR A 14 -7.66 -10.33 2.08
CA THR A 14 -6.81 -9.43 2.87
C THR A 14 -5.33 -9.65 2.56
N GLN A 15 -4.90 -10.90 2.42
CA GLN A 15 -3.53 -11.21 2.01
C GLN A 15 -3.21 -10.64 0.63
N ASN A 16 -4.16 -10.66 -0.30
CA ASN A 16 -4.00 -10.08 -1.64
C ASN A 16 -3.85 -8.55 -1.59
N TRP A 17 -4.57 -7.85 -0.69
CA TRP A 17 -4.36 -6.41 -0.46
C TRP A 17 -2.95 -6.10 0.03
N ILE A 18 -2.45 -6.86 1.01
CA ILE A 18 -1.10 -6.68 1.56
C ILE A 18 -0.05 -7.00 0.49
N SER A 19 -0.18 -8.11 -0.22
CA SER A 19 0.80 -8.53 -1.24
C SER A 19 0.86 -7.55 -2.43
N ASP A 20 -0.28 -7.01 -2.87
CA ASP A 20 -0.32 -5.97 -3.90
C ASP A 20 0.35 -4.68 -3.41
N LEU A 21 0.15 -4.29 -2.15
CA LEU A 21 0.82 -3.11 -1.58
C LEU A 21 2.34 -3.34 -1.41
N MET A 22 2.75 -4.55 -0.99
CA MET A 22 4.17 -4.96 -0.94
C MET A 22 4.83 -4.77 -2.31
N TRP A 23 4.18 -5.28 -3.37
CA TRP A 23 4.69 -5.16 -4.74
C TRP A 23 4.83 -3.70 -5.18
N ARG A 24 3.84 -2.85 -4.90
CA ARG A 24 3.86 -1.42 -5.24
C ARG A 24 4.92 -0.63 -4.49
N LEU A 25 5.14 -0.95 -3.23
CA LEU A 25 6.15 -0.30 -2.39
C LEU A 25 7.56 -0.82 -2.64
N GLY A 26 7.69 -2.03 -3.20
CA GLY A 26 8.97 -2.75 -3.28
C GLY A 26 9.52 -3.13 -1.90
N TRP A 27 8.64 -3.41 -0.93
CA TRP A 27 9.03 -3.80 0.42
C TRP A 27 8.89 -5.31 0.62
N ASP A 28 9.93 -5.93 1.17
CA ASP A 28 9.93 -7.36 1.49
C ASP A 28 9.35 -7.66 2.89
N ASP A 29 9.34 -6.66 3.78
CA ASP A 29 8.81 -6.79 5.13
C ASP A 29 7.27 -6.67 5.13
N ARG A 30 6.61 -7.83 5.21
CA ARG A 30 5.15 -7.95 5.23
C ARG A 30 4.51 -7.25 6.44
N GLU A 31 5.15 -7.31 7.60
CA GLU A 31 4.62 -6.68 8.82
C GLU A 31 4.66 -5.17 8.67
N ARG A 32 5.77 -4.63 8.17
CA ARG A 32 5.91 -3.20 7.87
C ARG A 32 4.85 -2.71 6.87
N VAL A 33 4.55 -3.49 5.82
CA VAL A 33 3.50 -3.14 4.85
C VAL A 33 2.11 -3.18 5.49
N TYR A 34 1.84 -4.18 6.33
CA TYR A 34 0.60 -4.26 7.09
C TYR A 34 0.42 -3.03 7.99
N GLN A 35 1.46 -2.64 8.74
CA GLN A 35 1.43 -1.43 9.58
C GLN A 35 1.18 -0.16 8.76
N ALA A 36 1.83 -0.02 7.60
CA ALA A 36 1.61 1.10 6.69
C ALA A 36 0.17 1.16 6.16
N LEU A 37 -0.40 0.02 5.79
CA LEU A 37 -1.79 -0.10 5.33
C LEU A 37 -2.76 0.33 6.44
N ILE A 38 -2.65 -0.25 7.64
CA ILE A 38 -3.54 0.06 8.76
C ILE A 38 -3.39 1.52 9.19
N ALA A 39 -2.17 2.04 9.27
CA ALA A 39 -1.93 3.44 9.62
C ALA A 39 -2.58 4.40 8.62
N THR A 40 -2.52 4.10 7.33
CA THR A 40 -3.16 4.90 6.27
C THR A 40 -4.68 4.80 6.34
N LEU A 41 -5.21 3.60 6.57
CA LEU A 41 -6.64 3.37 6.74
C LEU A 41 -7.21 4.12 7.96
N HIS A 42 -6.50 4.11 9.09
CA HIS A 42 -6.87 4.89 10.27
C HIS A 42 -6.76 6.39 10.03
N ALA A 43 -5.68 6.85 9.38
CA ALA A 43 -5.53 8.27 9.04
C ALA A 43 -6.65 8.75 8.11
N LEU A 44 -7.06 7.92 7.15
CA LEU A 44 -8.17 8.20 6.24
C LEU A 44 -9.51 8.23 6.99
N ARG A 45 -9.78 7.26 7.86
CA ARG A 45 -10.99 7.27 8.70
C ARG A 45 -11.08 8.53 9.57
N ASP A 46 -9.97 8.91 10.21
CA ASP A 46 -9.94 9.99 11.19
C ASP A 46 -10.00 11.39 10.55
N CYS A 47 -9.94 11.49 9.21
CA CYS A 47 -10.13 12.73 8.44
C CYS A 47 -11.53 12.85 7.79
N LEU A 48 -12.35 11.82 7.88
CA LEU A 48 -13.71 11.78 7.33
C LEU A 48 -14.74 12.06 8.42
N ASP A 49 -15.93 12.53 8.03
CA ASP A 49 -17.08 12.46 8.92
C ASP A 49 -17.56 11.01 9.09
N CYS A 50 -18.45 10.79 10.06
CA CYS A 50 -18.90 9.45 10.43
C CYS A 50 -19.54 8.70 9.25
N GLU A 51 -20.41 9.37 8.47
CA GLU A 51 -21.09 8.75 7.33
C GLU A 51 -20.09 8.31 6.27
N HIS A 52 -19.15 9.18 5.91
CA HIS A 52 -18.13 8.91 4.92
C HIS A 52 -17.11 7.86 5.39
N ALA A 53 -16.73 7.87 6.67
CA ALA A 53 -15.90 6.82 7.26
C ALA A 53 -16.60 5.46 7.19
N VAL A 54 -17.90 5.41 7.50
CA VAL A 54 -18.68 4.18 7.39
C VAL A 54 -18.78 3.68 5.95
N TYR A 55 -19.03 4.60 5.01
CA TYR A 55 -19.05 4.30 3.58
C TYR A 55 -17.72 3.70 3.10
N MET A 56 -16.58 4.29 3.49
CA MET A 56 -15.25 3.78 3.15
C MET A 56 -15.00 2.39 3.73
N GLY A 57 -15.31 2.17 5.02
CA GLY A 57 -15.14 0.87 5.65
C GLY A 57 -15.98 -0.22 4.98
N ALA A 58 -17.16 0.11 4.45
CA ALA A 58 -18.02 -0.82 3.72
C ALA A 58 -17.44 -1.32 2.38
N ARG A 59 -16.38 -0.66 1.87
CA ARG A 59 -15.63 -1.08 0.67
C ARG A 59 -14.46 -2.01 0.98
N LEU A 60 -14.09 -2.16 2.24
CA LEU A 60 -12.97 -3.01 2.65
C LEU A 60 -13.39 -4.48 2.77
N PRO A 61 -12.47 -5.43 2.48
CA PRO A 61 -12.62 -6.83 2.86
C PRO A 61 -12.98 -6.98 4.34
N ALA A 62 -13.77 -7.99 4.70
CA ALA A 62 -14.33 -8.13 6.05
C ALA A 62 -13.28 -8.03 7.17
N LEU A 63 -12.11 -8.64 6.98
CA LEU A 63 -11.03 -8.62 7.97
C LEU A 63 -10.35 -7.23 8.05
N LEU A 64 -9.99 -6.62 6.92
CA LEU A 64 -9.48 -5.23 6.89
C LEU A 64 -10.49 -4.22 7.45
N ARG A 65 -11.78 -4.46 7.27
CA ARG A 65 -12.84 -3.64 7.85
C ARG A 65 -12.85 -3.68 9.38
N GLY A 66 -12.58 -4.85 9.97
CA GLY A 66 -12.39 -4.99 11.41
C GLY A 66 -11.24 -4.11 11.91
N PHE A 67 -10.06 -4.25 11.30
CA PHE A 67 -8.90 -3.41 11.63
C PHE A 67 -9.15 -1.92 11.36
N TYR A 68 -9.89 -1.60 10.28
CA TYR A 68 -10.25 -0.23 9.94
C TYR A 68 -11.08 0.45 11.04
N TYR A 69 -11.97 -0.25 11.73
CA TYR A 69 -12.78 0.33 12.82
C TYR A 69 -12.16 0.18 14.21
N GLU A 70 -11.04 -0.52 14.32
CA GLU A 70 -10.35 -0.73 15.59
C GLU A 70 -9.96 0.61 16.23
N GLY A 71 -10.29 0.75 17.52
CA GLY A 71 -10.01 1.95 18.31
C GLY A 71 -10.67 3.24 17.81
N TRP A 72 -11.69 3.16 16.92
CA TRP A 72 -12.37 4.35 16.42
C TRP A 72 -13.30 4.96 17.48
N ASN A 73 -13.32 6.28 17.56
CA ASN A 73 -14.31 7.05 18.31
C ASN A 73 -14.98 8.07 17.36
N PRO A 74 -16.20 7.79 16.86
CA PRO A 74 -16.89 8.65 15.90
C PRO A 74 -17.40 9.96 16.50
N ASP A 75 -17.60 10.03 17.82
CA ASP A 75 -18.05 11.23 18.54
C ASP A 75 -16.90 12.22 18.82
N GLY A 76 -15.66 11.81 18.53
CA GLY A 76 -14.47 12.63 18.67
C GLY A 76 -14.33 13.67 17.57
N ARG A 77 -13.74 14.83 17.89
CA ARG A 77 -13.30 15.79 16.86
C ARG A 77 -12.32 15.12 15.89
N ALA A 78 -12.46 15.40 14.59
CA ALA A 78 -11.52 14.94 13.57
C ALA A 78 -10.06 15.20 14.01
N LYS A 79 -9.29 14.11 14.14
CA LYS A 79 -7.92 14.15 14.66
C LYS A 79 -6.95 14.68 13.60
N VAL A 80 -7.27 14.45 12.33
CA VAL A 80 -6.49 14.91 11.18
C VAL A 80 -7.12 16.21 10.66
N ARG A 81 -6.37 17.31 10.68
CA ARG A 81 -6.86 18.65 10.31
C ARG A 81 -6.20 19.25 9.09
N ASN A 82 -5.06 18.72 8.70
CA ASN A 82 -4.31 19.14 7.52
C ASN A 82 -3.53 17.95 6.92
N ARG A 83 -3.02 18.13 5.70
CA ARG A 83 -2.22 17.12 4.98
C ARG A 83 -1.02 16.63 5.80
N ASN A 84 -0.33 17.50 6.51
CA ASN A 84 0.85 17.11 7.28
C ASN A 84 0.47 16.21 8.47
N SER A 85 -0.63 16.51 9.17
CA SER A 85 -1.13 15.65 10.25
C SER A 85 -1.60 14.29 9.74
N PHE A 86 -2.10 14.21 8.51
CA PHE A 86 -2.45 12.96 7.84
C PHE A 86 -1.19 12.12 7.57
N LEU A 87 -0.17 12.72 6.95
CA LEU A 87 1.08 12.04 6.64
C LEU A 87 1.86 11.64 7.90
N GLU A 88 1.85 12.48 8.93
CA GLU A 88 2.47 12.17 10.23
C GLU A 88 1.78 10.99 10.90
N ARG A 89 0.45 10.87 10.79
CA ARG A 89 -0.28 9.71 11.34
C ARG A 89 0.16 8.40 10.68
N ILE A 90 0.43 8.44 9.37
CA ILE A 90 0.96 7.31 8.60
C ILE A 90 2.40 7.00 9.04
N HIS A 91 3.26 8.02 9.07
CA HIS A 91 4.67 7.88 9.45
C HIS A 91 4.81 7.32 10.87
N SER A 92 3.99 7.80 11.82
CA SER A 92 3.93 7.27 13.17
C SER A 92 3.54 5.79 13.23
N GLY A 93 2.66 5.32 12.33
CA GLY A 93 2.24 3.92 12.29
C GLY A 93 3.35 2.96 11.80
N VAL A 94 4.31 3.48 11.04
CA VAL A 94 5.54 2.77 10.64
C VAL A 94 6.73 3.16 11.51
N GLN A 95 6.48 3.51 12.77
CA GLN A 95 7.50 3.83 13.78
C GLN A 95 8.45 4.96 13.36
N ARG A 96 7.98 5.87 12.51
CA ARG A 96 8.74 6.99 11.95
C ARG A 96 10.04 6.56 11.26
N ASP A 97 10.03 5.40 10.61
CA ASP A 97 11.19 4.93 9.84
C ASP A 97 11.61 6.00 8.80
N PRO A 98 12.86 6.51 8.85
CA PRO A 98 13.35 7.54 7.94
C PRO A 98 13.43 7.07 6.47
N ALA A 99 13.40 5.76 6.22
CA ALA A 99 13.36 5.19 4.87
C ALA A 99 11.94 5.14 4.28
N VAL A 100 10.90 5.48 5.04
CA VAL A 100 9.52 5.55 4.54
C VAL A 100 9.14 6.98 4.17
N ASP A 101 8.74 7.17 2.92
CA ASP A 101 7.99 8.36 2.52
C ASP A 101 6.48 8.12 2.77
N PRO A 102 5.86 8.78 3.76
CA PRO A 102 4.44 8.59 4.07
C PRO A 102 3.51 9.08 2.94
N GLU A 103 3.95 10.01 2.10
CA GLU A 103 3.15 10.47 0.96
C GLU A 103 3.09 9.40 -0.13
N VAL A 104 4.20 8.72 -0.42
CA VAL A 104 4.23 7.58 -1.34
C VAL A 104 3.32 6.47 -0.83
N VAL A 105 3.39 6.13 0.46
CA VAL A 105 2.49 5.13 1.07
C VAL A 105 1.03 5.54 0.89
N ALA A 106 0.67 6.79 1.23
CA ALA A 106 -0.68 7.28 1.10
C ALA A 106 -1.22 7.15 -0.33
N ARG A 107 -0.43 7.59 -1.32
CA ARG A 107 -0.81 7.53 -2.74
C ARG A 107 -1.02 6.10 -3.21
N LEU A 108 -0.16 5.17 -2.81
CA LEU A 108 -0.26 3.77 -3.22
C LEU A 108 -1.45 3.07 -2.59
N VAL A 109 -1.72 3.30 -1.30
CA VAL A 109 -2.93 2.77 -0.63
C VAL A 109 -4.20 3.34 -1.26
N LEU A 110 -4.27 4.65 -1.50
CA LEU A 110 -5.40 5.27 -2.20
C LEU A 110 -5.54 4.74 -3.65
N GLY A 111 -4.42 4.45 -4.30
CA GLY A 111 -4.40 3.79 -5.62
C GLY A 111 -5.00 2.38 -5.60
N GLN A 112 -4.82 1.60 -4.53
CA GLN A 112 -5.46 0.28 -4.42
C GLN A 112 -6.99 0.35 -4.41
N PHE A 113 -7.57 1.45 -3.89
CA PHE A 113 -9.01 1.66 -3.99
C PHE A 113 -9.45 1.89 -5.44
N ILE A 114 -8.66 2.62 -6.24
CA ILE A 114 -8.99 2.84 -7.66
C ILE A 114 -9.05 1.52 -8.42
N ASP A 115 -8.13 0.60 -8.14
CA ASP A 115 -8.06 -0.69 -8.83
C ASP A 115 -9.15 -1.68 -8.41
N ARG A 116 -9.91 -1.38 -7.34
CA ARG A 116 -10.89 -2.32 -6.74
C ARG A 116 -12.31 -1.77 -6.71
N LEU A 117 -12.47 -0.47 -6.90
CA LEU A 117 -13.75 0.21 -6.89
C LEU A 117 -14.14 0.63 -8.30
N THR A 118 -15.44 0.72 -8.53
CA THR A 118 -15.96 1.32 -9.76
C THR A 118 -15.63 2.81 -9.83
N THR A 119 -15.59 3.38 -11.03
CA THR A 119 -15.35 4.83 -11.21
C THR A 119 -16.28 5.69 -10.35
N ALA A 120 -17.57 5.33 -10.26
CA ALA A 120 -18.53 6.05 -9.44
C ALA A 120 -18.21 5.96 -7.93
N GLU A 121 -17.74 4.81 -7.47
CA GLU A 121 -17.33 4.62 -6.07
C GLU A 121 -16.04 5.36 -5.75
N VAL A 122 -15.07 5.41 -6.67
CA VAL A 122 -13.83 6.19 -6.54
C VAL A 122 -14.16 7.68 -6.46
N GLU A 123 -15.00 8.20 -7.36
CA GLU A 123 -15.39 9.61 -7.32
C GLU A 123 -16.13 9.95 -6.03
N ARG A 124 -17.01 9.06 -5.56
CA ARG A 124 -17.68 9.23 -4.26
C ARG A 124 -16.70 9.18 -3.08
N ALA A 125 -15.74 8.26 -3.11
CA ALA A 125 -14.70 8.14 -2.10
C ALA A 125 -13.80 9.39 -2.08
N LYS A 126 -13.41 9.90 -3.25
CA LYS A 126 -12.64 11.15 -3.38
C LYS A 126 -13.43 12.36 -2.91
N ALA A 127 -14.70 12.48 -3.29
CA ALA A 127 -15.59 13.55 -2.86
C ALA A 127 -15.80 13.57 -1.33
N ALA A 128 -15.80 12.39 -0.70
CA ALA A 128 -15.85 12.23 0.74
C ALA A 128 -14.56 12.72 1.44
N THR A 129 -13.39 12.62 0.80
CA THR A 129 -12.14 13.09 1.38
C THR A 129 -12.02 14.61 1.41
N PRO A 130 -11.44 15.20 2.47
CA PRO A 130 -11.15 16.64 2.49
C PRO A 130 -10.28 17.08 1.32
N ARG A 131 -10.53 18.28 0.78
CA ARG A 131 -9.82 18.83 -0.41
C ARG A 131 -8.29 18.76 -0.33
N MET A 132 -7.72 18.88 0.87
CA MET A 132 -6.28 18.78 1.11
C MET A 132 -5.67 17.42 0.69
N LEU A 133 -6.48 16.36 0.63
CA LEU A 133 -6.07 15.01 0.26
C LEU A 133 -6.36 14.68 -1.21
N HIS A 134 -7.10 15.52 -1.94
CA HIS A 134 -7.47 15.26 -3.35
C HIS A 134 -6.25 15.06 -4.25
N ASN A 135 -5.14 15.73 -3.94
CA ASN A 135 -3.87 15.59 -4.67
C ASN A 135 -3.14 14.27 -4.41
N LEU A 136 -3.53 13.50 -3.38
CA LEU A 136 -2.97 12.18 -3.08
C LEU A 136 -3.68 11.07 -3.85
N TRP A 137 -4.93 11.28 -4.26
CA TRP A 137 -5.61 10.37 -5.15
C TRP A 137 -4.91 10.39 -6.50
N PRO A 138 -4.56 9.22 -7.06
CA PRO A 138 -4.04 9.19 -8.41
C PRO A 138 -5.04 9.86 -9.37
N GLY A 139 -4.54 10.69 -10.29
CA GLY A 139 -5.29 10.97 -11.50
C GLY A 139 -5.55 9.65 -12.21
N SER A 140 -6.64 9.53 -12.96
CA SER A 140 -7.08 8.32 -13.68
C SER A 140 -6.08 7.75 -14.73
N GLY A 141 -4.81 8.15 -14.67
CA GLY A 141 -3.68 7.49 -15.31
C GLY A 141 -2.49 7.46 -14.35
N LEU A 142 -2.32 6.36 -13.61
CA LEU A 142 -0.99 6.03 -13.12
C LEU A 142 -0.18 5.47 -14.30
N PRO A 143 1.08 5.89 -14.50
CA PRO A 143 1.99 5.12 -15.33
C PRO A 143 2.18 3.77 -14.62
N THR A 144 1.79 2.68 -15.29
CA THR A 144 2.21 1.34 -14.92
C THR A 144 3.73 1.38 -14.85
N VAL A 145 4.29 1.32 -13.64
CA VAL A 145 5.73 1.11 -13.47
C VAL A 145 5.98 -0.25 -14.11
N SER A 146 6.57 -0.25 -15.29
CA SER A 146 6.91 -1.49 -15.98
C SER A 146 7.87 -2.23 -15.08
N ALA A 147 7.52 -3.48 -14.78
CA ALA A 147 8.43 -4.42 -14.14
C ALA A 147 9.71 -4.47 -14.99
N GLY A 148 10.78 -3.84 -14.50
CA GLY A 148 12.09 -3.89 -15.11
C GLY A 148 12.57 -5.34 -15.11
N CYS A 149 12.72 -5.90 -16.30
CA CYS A 149 13.18 -7.26 -16.55
C CYS A 149 14.45 -7.59 -15.75
N ALA A 150 14.35 -8.58 -14.85
CA ALA A 150 15.48 -9.36 -14.41
C ALA A 150 15.91 -10.27 -15.56
N GLY A 151 17.12 -10.08 -16.10
CA GLY A 151 17.60 -10.93 -17.18
C GLY A 151 18.91 -10.52 -17.84
N SER A 152 19.93 -10.13 -17.07
CA SER A 152 21.30 -10.03 -17.59
C SER A 152 22.27 -10.83 -16.71
N ARG A 153 22.50 -12.09 -17.10
CA ARG A 153 23.78 -12.76 -16.84
C ARG A 153 24.29 -13.30 -18.17
N SER A 154 25.03 -12.44 -18.84
CA SER A 154 25.86 -12.81 -19.97
C SER A 154 27.00 -13.69 -19.46
N SER A 155 27.10 -14.89 -20.03
CA SER A 155 28.21 -15.82 -19.86
C SER A 155 29.51 -15.15 -20.32
N ALA A 156 30.43 -14.90 -19.40
CA ALA A 156 31.81 -14.54 -19.72
C ALA A 156 32.66 -15.80 -19.63
N MET A 157 32.90 -16.43 -20.79
CA MET A 157 33.95 -17.44 -20.98
C MET A 157 35.30 -16.81 -20.65
N ALA A 158 35.90 -17.27 -19.57
CA ALA A 158 37.32 -17.05 -19.30
C ALA A 158 38.16 -17.84 -20.32
N ARG A 159 38.85 -17.14 -21.22
CA ARG A 159 40.05 -17.63 -21.88
C ARG A 159 41.17 -16.65 -21.57
N SER A 160 42.17 -17.11 -20.83
CA SER A 160 43.47 -16.47 -20.73
C SER A 160 44.54 -17.45 -21.20
N PRO A 161 45.55 -17.02 -21.99
CA PRO A 161 46.56 -17.88 -22.57
C PRO A 161 47.75 -18.04 -21.62
N ARG A 162 48.34 -19.24 -21.58
CA ARG A 162 49.73 -19.42 -21.10
C ARG A 162 50.49 -20.34 -22.04
N ALA A 163 51.35 -19.72 -22.83
CA ALA A 163 52.54 -20.34 -23.38
C ALA A 163 53.65 -20.25 -22.32
N VAL A 164 54.29 -21.38 -22.00
CA VAL A 164 55.69 -21.42 -21.55
C VAL A 164 56.33 -22.67 -22.13
N SER A 165 57.34 -22.43 -22.95
CA SER A 165 58.33 -23.35 -23.47
C SER A 165 59.47 -23.51 -22.46
N SER A 166 59.96 -24.75 -22.26
CA SER A 166 61.38 -25.11 -22.00
C SER A 166 61.50 -26.63 -21.76
N THR A 167 62.13 -27.37 -22.66
CA THR A 167 63.54 -27.83 -22.64
C THR A 167 63.70 -29.18 -21.94
N LYS A 168 63.88 -30.24 -22.73
CA LYS A 168 64.31 -31.58 -22.27
C LYS A 168 65.83 -31.66 -22.37
N ALA A 169 66.45 -32.13 -21.30
CA ALA A 169 67.75 -32.80 -21.32
C ALA A 169 67.56 -34.26 -21.76
#